data_AF-K1JTC7-F1
#
_entry.id   AF-K1JTC7-F1
#
_cell.length_a   1.000
_cell.length_b   1.000
_cell.length_c   1.000
_cell.angle_alpha   90.00
_cell.angle_beta   90.00
_cell.angle_gamma   90.00
#
_symmetry.space_group_name_H-M   'P 1'
#
loop_
_entity.id
_entity.type
_entity.pdbx_description
1 polymer ?
#
loop_
_entity_poly.entity_id
_entity_poly.type
_entity_poly.pdbx_seq_one_letter_code
_entity_poly.pdbx_strand_id
1 'polypeptide(L)'
;MQLVGDELVILRRDCVEGIVACEDRCPAEAESSIALSRVLATIFGYPEGVKVAHYCEEHGVTVKEAVLAMGLLNEADADRLIDPILMTDPEAMARAIAEIRARIDG
;
A
#
# COMPACT_ATOMS: atom_id res chain seq x y z
N MET A 1 10.52 -39.64 -6.87
CA MET A 1 10.52 -38.16 -6.87
C MET A 1 11.04 -37.61 -8.21
N GLN A 2 10.77 -38.30 -9.32
CA GLN A 2 11.38 -37.99 -10.63
C GLN A 2 10.58 -36.93 -11.40
N LEU A 3 9.24 -37.03 -11.35
CA LEU A 3 8.31 -36.06 -11.95
C LEU A 3 8.55 -34.62 -11.48
N VAL A 4 8.63 -34.39 -10.16
CA VAL A 4 8.86 -33.04 -9.61
C VAL A 4 10.22 -32.47 -10.05
N GLY A 5 11.25 -33.33 -10.16
CA GLY A 5 12.58 -32.89 -10.60
C GLY A 5 12.59 -32.43 -12.05
N ASP A 6 11.97 -33.21 -12.94
CA ASP A 6 11.93 -32.91 -14.37
C ASP A 6 11.01 -31.72 -14.69
N GLU A 7 9.87 -31.61 -13.99
CA GLU A 7 8.90 -30.52 -14.17
C GLU A 7 9.42 -29.16 -13.70
N LEU A 8 10.25 -29.11 -12.65
CA LEU A 8 10.86 -27.86 -12.18
C LEU A 8 11.82 -27.26 -13.22
N VAL A 9 12.47 -28.09 -14.03
CA VAL A 9 13.34 -27.60 -15.13
C VAL A 9 12.51 -26.92 -16.20
N ILE A 10 11.35 -27.49 -16.54
CA ILE A 10 10.41 -26.93 -17.52
C ILE A 10 9.83 -25.62 -16.98
N LEU A 11 9.35 -25.59 -15.73
CA LEU A 11 8.82 -24.37 -15.11
C LEU A 11 9.84 -23.23 -15.07
N ARG A 12 11.10 -23.54 -14.73
CA ARG A 12 12.16 -22.53 -14.71
C ARG A 12 12.40 -21.94 -16.11
N ARG A 13 12.62 -22.79 -17.10
CA ARG A 13 13.00 -22.40 -18.47
C ARG A 13 11.85 -21.75 -19.25
N ASP A 14 10.67 -22.36 -19.19
CA ASP A 14 9.55 -22.00 -20.08
C ASP A 14 8.56 -21.02 -19.44
N CYS A 15 8.78 -20.63 -18.18
CA CYS A 15 7.96 -19.65 -17.48
C CYS A 15 8.80 -18.65 -16.68
N VAL A 16 9.49 -19.08 -15.60
CA VAL A 16 10.11 -18.17 -14.62
C VAL A 16 11.19 -17.27 -15.25
N GLU A 17 12.08 -17.82 -16.07
CA GLU A 17 13.16 -17.06 -16.73
C GLU A 17 12.64 -15.97 -17.68
N GLY A 18 11.39 -16.08 -18.15
CA GLY A 18 10.75 -15.13 -19.05
C GLY A 18 9.80 -14.13 -18.38
N ILE A 19 9.59 -14.19 -17.06
CA ILE A 19 8.69 -13.27 -16.36
C ILE A 19 9.27 -11.86 -16.38
N VAL A 20 8.46 -10.91 -16.83
CA VAL A 20 8.76 -9.47 -16.78
C VAL A 20 7.61 -8.72 -16.11
N ALA A 21 7.93 -7.63 -15.41
CA ALA A 21 6.92 -6.77 -14.81
C ALA A 21 6.25 -5.90 -15.89
N CYS A 22 4.97 -5.61 -15.69
CA CYS A 22 4.27 -4.57 -16.46
C CYS A 22 4.51 -3.23 -15.75
N GLU A 23 5.69 -2.66 -15.95
CA GLU A 23 6.20 -1.49 -15.20
C GLU A 23 5.30 -0.25 -15.29
N ASP A 24 4.53 -0.15 -16.36
CA ASP A 24 3.53 0.89 -16.64
C ASP A 24 2.22 0.69 -15.84
N ARG A 25 1.89 -0.55 -15.46
CA ARG A 25 0.65 -0.86 -14.72
C ARG A 25 0.88 -1.02 -13.22
N CYS A 26 2.01 -1.59 -12.82
CA CYS A 26 2.28 -1.89 -11.41
C CYS A 26 2.19 -0.65 -10.48
N PRO A 27 2.79 0.52 -10.82
CA PRO A 27 2.69 1.71 -9.98
C PRO A 27 1.26 2.23 -9.88
N ALA A 28 0.55 2.30 -11.02
CA ALA A 28 -0.83 2.78 -11.06
C ALA A 28 -1.78 1.90 -10.22
N GLU A 29 -1.64 0.57 -10.29
CA GLU A 29 -2.43 -0.35 -9.46
C GLU A 29 -2.06 -0.24 -7.96
N ALA A 30 -0.78 -0.03 -7.64
CA ALA A 30 -0.35 0.13 -6.27
C ALA A 30 -0.86 1.43 -5.64
N GLU A 31 -0.74 2.55 -6.36
CA GLU A 31 -1.15 3.90 -5.92
C GLU A 31 -2.68 4.05 -5.82
N SER A 32 -3.44 3.36 -6.69
CA SER A 32 -4.91 3.39 -6.68
C SER A 32 -5.54 2.41 -5.68
N SER A 33 -4.73 1.57 -5.02
CA SER A 33 -5.24 0.53 -4.13
C SER A 33 -5.85 1.09 -2.85
N ILE A 34 -7.11 0.74 -2.59
CA ILE A 34 -7.82 1.03 -1.34
C ILE A 34 -7.12 0.40 -0.13
N ALA A 35 -6.29 -0.64 -0.32
CA ALA A 35 -5.53 -1.27 0.75
C ALA A 35 -4.57 -0.30 1.46
N LEU A 36 -4.16 0.80 0.82
CA LEU A 36 -3.37 1.88 1.41
C LEU A 36 -4.05 2.51 2.64
N SER A 37 -5.40 2.42 2.74
CA SER A 37 -6.17 2.87 3.92
C SER A 37 -5.75 2.19 5.23
N ARG A 38 -5.05 1.04 5.17
CA ARG A 38 -4.50 0.34 6.33
C ARG A 38 -3.57 1.22 7.16
N VAL A 39 -2.86 2.16 6.52
CA VAL A 39 -1.98 3.12 7.22
C VAL A 39 -2.78 3.96 8.22
N LEU A 40 -3.98 4.39 7.84
CA LEU A 40 -4.89 5.17 8.68
C LEU A 40 -5.43 4.33 9.84
N ALA A 41 -5.74 3.05 9.58
CA ALA A 41 -6.10 2.11 10.65
C ALA A 41 -4.98 1.94 11.68
N THR A 42 -3.72 2.06 11.27
CA THR A 42 -2.58 2.02 12.19
C THR A 42 -2.46 3.33 12.95
N ILE A 43 -2.61 4.50 12.33
CA ILE A 43 -2.44 5.79 13.01
C ILE A 43 -3.62 6.10 13.94
N PHE A 44 -4.84 6.08 13.41
CA PHE A 44 -6.08 6.56 14.04
C PHE A 44 -6.98 5.43 14.57
N GLY A 45 -6.61 4.17 14.33
CA GLY A 45 -7.37 3.00 14.73
C GLY A 45 -8.28 2.44 13.63
N TYR A 46 -8.65 1.16 13.78
CA TYR A 46 -9.35 0.39 12.76
C TYR A 46 -10.62 1.06 12.19
N PRO A 47 -11.54 1.63 13.01
CA PRO A 47 -12.75 2.26 12.48
C PRO A 47 -12.45 3.39 11.48
N GLU A 48 -11.41 4.17 11.72
CA GLU A 48 -11.06 5.31 10.86
C GLU A 48 -10.51 4.83 9.51
N GLY A 49 -9.67 3.80 9.51
CA GLY A 49 -9.21 3.18 8.26
C GLY A 49 -10.35 2.60 7.42
N VAL A 50 -11.36 1.98 8.07
CA VAL A 50 -12.56 1.48 7.38
C VAL A 50 -13.36 2.62 6.77
N LYS A 51 -13.57 3.73 7.50
CA LYS A 51 -14.27 4.90 6.96
C LYS A 51 -13.58 5.46 5.72
N VAL A 52 -12.25 5.58 5.75
CA VAL A 52 -11.46 6.05 4.60
C VAL A 52 -11.62 5.09 3.41
N ALA A 53 -11.56 3.77 3.66
CA ALA A 53 -11.76 2.78 2.61
C ALA A 53 -13.13 2.89 1.93
N HIS A 54 -14.21 3.00 2.73
CA HIS A 54 -15.56 3.20 2.20
C HIS A 54 -15.70 4.52 1.46
N TYR A 55 -15.08 5.59 1.97
CA TYR A 55 -15.09 6.89 1.28
C TYR A 55 -14.46 6.80 -0.11
N CYS A 56 -13.33 6.09 -0.25
CA CYS A 56 -12.67 5.85 -1.53
C CYS A 56 -13.59 5.10 -2.50
N GLU A 57 -14.24 4.04 -2.04
CA GLU A 57 -15.16 3.22 -2.85
C GLU A 57 -16.40 4.01 -3.30
N GLU A 58 -17.02 4.77 -2.39
CA GLU A 58 -18.22 5.56 -2.68
C GLU A 58 -17.97 6.73 -3.64
N HIS A 59 -16.80 7.38 -3.54
CA HIS A 59 -16.49 8.59 -4.30
C HIS A 59 -15.59 8.33 -5.52
N GLY A 60 -15.04 7.11 -5.65
CA GLY A 60 -14.13 6.77 -6.74
C GLY A 60 -12.81 7.54 -6.70
N VAL A 61 -12.29 7.79 -5.49
CA VAL A 61 -11.07 8.56 -5.25
C VAL A 61 -9.97 7.70 -4.62
N THR A 62 -8.73 8.15 -4.71
CA THR A 62 -7.59 7.51 -4.06
C THR A 62 -7.62 7.72 -2.55
N VAL A 63 -6.88 6.87 -1.81
CA VAL A 63 -6.73 7.02 -0.35
C VAL A 63 -6.11 8.37 0.01
N LYS A 64 -5.16 8.85 -0.81
CA LYS A 64 -4.52 10.15 -0.62
C LYS A 64 -5.52 11.30 -0.73
N GLU A 65 -6.36 11.29 -1.77
CA GLU A 65 -7.41 12.30 -1.93
C GLU A 65 -8.44 12.22 -0.80
N ALA A 66 -8.84 11.01 -0.39
CA ALA A 66 -9.79 10.80 0.69
C ALA A 66 -9.29 11.39 2.03
N VAL A 67 -8.05 11.13 2.42
CA VAL A 67 -7.52 11.62 3.70
C VAL A 67 -7.38 13.15 3.74
N LEU A 68 -7.10 13.77 2.59
CA LEU A 68 -7.06 15.23 2.45
C LEU A 68 -8.48 15.81 2.51
N ALA A 69 -9.44 15.22 1.79
CA ALA A 69 -10.84 15.65 1.81
C ALA A 69 -11.49 15.50 3.19
N MET A 70 -11.14 14.45 3.92
CA MET A 70 -11.61 14.19 5.29
C MET A 70 -10.85 14.99 6.35
N GLY A 71 -9.78 15.70 5.97
CA GLY A 71 -8.97 16.49 6.90
C GLY A 71 -8.20 15.67 7.93
N LEU A 72 -7.91 14.40 7.62
CA LEU A 72 -7.20 13.47 8.52
C LEU A 72 -5.69 13.69 8.48
N LEU A 73 -5.15 14.06 7.32
CA LEU A 73 -3.74 14.35 7.10
C LEU A 73 -3.61 15.62 6.27
N ASN A 74 -2.47 16.31 6.38
CA ASN A 74 -2.09 17.35 5.41
C ASN A 74 -1.37 16.72 4.19
N GLU A 75 -1.12 17.53 3.17
CA GLU A 75 -0.51 17.07 1.91
C GLU A 75 0.87 16.42 2.12
N ALA A 76 1.75 17.03 2.91
CA ALA A 76 3.08 16.50 3.17
C ALA A 76 3.04 15.15 3.91
N ASP A 77 2.10 14.97 4.84
CA ASP A 77 1.94 13.72 5.57
C ASP A 77 1.30 12.65 4.69
N ALA A 78 0.34 13.02 3.86
CA ALA A 78 -0.29 12.11 2.91
C ALA A 78 0.71 11.62 1.85
N ASP A 79 1.55 12.52 1.31
CA ASP A 79 2.65 12.18 0.39
C ASP A 79 3.62 11.17 1.00
N ARG A 80 3.95 11.36 2.28
CA ARG A 80 4.93 10.53 2.95
C ARG A 80 4.36 9.18 3.37
N LEU A 81 3.13 9.14 3.86
CA LEU A 81 2.54 7.96 4.47
C LEU A 81 1.78 7.07 3.50
N ILE A 82 1.12 7.66 2.51
CA ILE A 82 0.30 6.94 1.53
C ILE A 82 1.17 6.60 0.32
N ASP A 83 2.24 5.85 0.61
CA ASP A 83 3.25 5.41 -0.36
C ASP A 83 3.32 3.87 -0.38
N PRO A 84 2.99 3.22 -1.51
CA PRO A 84 3.12 1.77 -1.65
C PRO A 84 4.53 1.25 -1.37
N ILE A 85 5.59 2.01 -1.69
CA ILE A 85 6.97 1.60 -1.45
C ILE A 85 7.27 1.60 0.04
N LEU A 86 6.87 2.65 0.77
CA LEU A 86 7.00 2.67 2.23
C LEU A 86 6.30 1.46 2.89
N MET A 87 5.17 1.00 2.35
CA MET A 87 4.46 -0.18 2.86
C MET A 87 5.23 -1.50 2.71
N THR A 88 6.28 -1.55 1.88
CA THR A 88 7.11 -2.75 1.71
C THR A 88 8.18 -2.91 2.79
N ASP A 89 8.45 -1.87 3.58
CA ASP A 89 9.41 -1.89 4.70
C ASP A 89 8.68 -1.63 6.04
N PRO A 90 8.44 -2.69 6.83
CA PRO A 90 7.77 -2.57 8.12
C PRO A 90 8.47 -1.64 9.11
N GLU A 91 9.81 -1.56 9.09
CA GLU A 91 10.55 -0.72 10.03
C GLU A 91 10.50 0.75 9.63
N ALA A 92 10.65 1.05 8.33
CA ALA A 92 10.50 2.40 7.81
C ALA A 92 9.08 2.93 8.04
N MET A 93 8.07 2.09 7.80
CA MET A 93 6.67 2.43 8.07
C MET A 93 6.44 2.70 9.56
N ALA A 94 6.95 1.85 10.45
CA ALA A 94 6.81 2.05 11.90
C ALA A 94 7.44 3.38 12.37
N ARG A 95 8.61 3.75 11.83
CA ARG A 95 9.25 5.04 12.12
C ARG A 95 8.41 6.21 11.65
N ALA A 96 7.94 6.18 10.40
CA ALA A 96 7.11 7.25 9.84
C ALA A 96 5.80 7.44 10.63
N ILE A 97 5.15 6.34 11.01
CA ILE A 97 3.93 6.38 11.83
C ILE A 97 4.21 6.94 13.23
N ALA A 98 5.33 6.56 13.86
CA ALA A 98 5.70 7.05 15.19
C ALA A 98 5.94 8.57 15.20
N GLU A 99 6.61 9.10 14.17
CA GLU A 99 6.82 10.55 14.01
C GLU A 99 5.49 11.31 13.90
N ILE A 100 4.55 10.78 13.12
CA ILE A 100 3.23 11.40 12.91
C ILE A 100 2.43 11.39 14.21
N ARG A 101 2.35 10.24 14.89
CA ARG A 101 1.63 10.10 16.16
C ARG A 101 2.17 11.04 17.23
N ALA A 102 3.49 11.16 17.34
CA ALA A 102 4.12 12.07 18.30
C ALA A 102 3.73 13.55 18.09
N ARG A 103 3.40 13.94 16.84
CA ARG A 103 2.93 15.29 16.52
C ARG A 103 1.42 15.48 16.68
N ILE A 104 0.64 14.40 16.62
CA ILE A 104 -0.82 14.44 16.82
C ILE A 104 -1.18 14.41 18.31
N ASP A 105 -0.42 13.65 19.11
CA ASP A 105 -0.65 13.47 20.55
C ASP A 105 -0.03 14.58 21.42
N GLY A 106 0.80 15.46 20.84
CA GLY A 106 1.50 16.55 21.53
C GLY A 106 0.91 17.92 21.26
#